data_AF-A0A7C5N6K0-F1
#
_entry.id   AF-A0A7C5N6K0-F1
#
_cell.length_a   1.000
_cell.length_b   1.000
_cell.length_c   1.000
_cell.angle_alpha   90.00
_cell.angle_beta   90.00
_cell.angle_gamma   90.00
#
_symmetry.space_group_name_H-M   'P 1'
#
loop_
_entity.id
_entity.type
_entity.pdbx_description
1 polymer ?
#
loop_
_entity_poly.entity_id
_entity_poly.type
_entity_poly.pdbx_seq_one_letter_code
_entity_poly.pdbx_strand_id
1 'polypeptide(L)'
;IVLAFAVGGILLAWIKYGKGLKRNEKLENSFVYKLLKNQYYIPHFYAEFISKPYAMISDMMWKSVDMKIIDTTVDGIAYLFYGGGDKTRKMQTGNLSTYLNWMGVGLALLLIVAAISAVIG
;
A
#
# COMPACT_ATOMS: atom_id res chain seq x y z
N ILE A 1 -31.13 -32.44 -30.86
CA ILE A 1 -29.83 -32.12 -31.50
C ILE A 1 -28.72 -31.93 -30.47
N VAL A 2 -28.82 -30.95 -29.56
CA VAL A 2 -27.78 -30.69 -28.53
C VAL A 2 -27.51 -31.91 -27.63
N LEU A 3 -28.56 -32.59 -27.16
CA LEU A 3 -28.43 -33.83 -26.38
C LEU A 3 -27.70 -34.93 -27.14
N ALA A 4 -27.90 -35.04 -28.46
CA ALA A 4 -27.23 -36.04 -29.28
C ALA A 4 -25.73 -35.74 -29.40
N PHE A 5 -25.34 -34.48 -29.56
CA PHE A 5 -23.93 -34.07 -29.55
C PHE A 5 -23.26 -34.25 -28.18
N ALA A 6 -23.97 -33.93 -27.09
CA ALA A 6 -23.47 -34.10 -25.74
C ALA A 6 -23.25 -35.58 -25.39
N VAL A 7 -24.26 -36.43 -25.62
CA VAL A 7 -24.16 -37.88 -25.39
C VAL A 7 -23.12 -38.52 -26.30
N GLY A 8 -23.04 -38.08 -27.57
CA GLY A 8 -22.00 -38.52 -28.50
C GLY A 8 -20.58 -38.18 -28.02
N GLY A 9 -20.36 -36.96 -27.52
CA GLY A 9 -19.07 -36.55 -26.96
C GLY A 9 -18.66 -37.37 -25.74
N ILE A 10 -19.61 -37.67 -24.84
CA ILE A 10 -19.38 -38.50 -23.65
C ILE A 10 -19.02 -39.94 -24.05
N LEU A 11 -19.75 -40.54 -25.00
CA LEU A 11 -19.47 -41.87 -25.52
C LEU A 11 -18.07 -41.96 -26.16
N LEU A 12 -17.70 -40.96 -26.97
CA LEU A 12 -16.36 -40.89 -27.57
C LEU A 12 -15.26 -40.78 -26.51
N ALA A 13 -15.46 -39.97 -25.48
CA ALA A 13 -14.52 -39.86 -24.36
C ALA A 13 -14.41 -41.21 -23.62
N TRP A 14 -15.52 -41.87 -23.33
CA TRP A 14 -15.53 -43.16 -22.62
C TRP A 14 -14.79 -44.26 -23.40
N ILE A 15 -15.01 -44.37 -24.71
CA ILE A 15 -14.31 -45.35 -25.57
C ILE A 15 -12.80 -45.05 -25.62
N LYS A 16 -12.43 -43.76 -25.72
CA LYS A 16 -11.03 -43.33 -25.88
C LYS A 16 -10.21 -43.42 -24.59
N TYR A 17 -10.81 -43.13 -23.44
CA TYR A 17 -10.11 -43.08 -22.15
C TYR A 17 -10.40 -44.29 -21.24
N GLY A 18 -11.46 -45.06 -21.47
CA GLY A 18 -11.90 -46.15 -20.59
C GLY A 18 -10.97 -47.36 -20.54
N LYS A 19 -10.13 -47.59 -21.56
CA LYS A 19 -9.13 -48.67 -21.59
C LYS A 19 -7.71 -48.22 -21.22
N GLY A 20 -7.59 -47.01 -20.66
CA GLY A 20 -6.29 -46.39 -20.35
C GLY A 20 -5.82 -45.44 -21.46
N LEU A 21 -5.12 -44.39 -21.03
CA LEU A 21 -4.72 -43.28 -21.89
C LEU A 21 -3.46 -43.66 -22.69
N LYS A 22 -3.62 -43.99 -23.98
CA LYS A 22 -2.49 -44.22 -24.88
C LYS A 22 -1.90 -42.89 -25.35
N ARG A 23 -0.77 -42.50 -24.76
CA ARG A 23 -0.03 -41.29 -25.17
C ARG A 23 0.65 -41.55 -26.51
N ASN A 24 0.48 -40.60 -27.43
CA ASN A 24 1.09 -40.63 -28.74
C ASN A 24 2.07 -39.45 -28.83
N GLU A 25 3.37 -39.74 -28.84
CA GLU A 25 4.43 -38.73 -28.82
C GLU A 25 4.37 -37.77 -30.01
N LYS A 26 3.89 -38.21 -31.18
CA LYS A 26 3.69 -37.31 -32.33
C LYS A 26 2.60 -36.27 -32.08
N LEU A 27 1.53 -36.65 -31.39
CA LEU A 27 0.45 -35.73 -31.01
C LEU A 27 0.90 -34.79 -29.89
N GLU A 28 1.64 -35.29 -28.90
CA GLU A 28 2.17 -34.46 -27.81
C GLU A 28 3.17 -33.40 -28.31
N ASN A 29 3.91 -33.72 -29.37
CA ASN A 29 4.84 -32.78 -29.99
C ASN A 29 4.19 -31.81 -30.99
N SER A 30 2.92 -32.02 -31.34
CA SER A 30 2.19 -31.13 -32.24
C SER A 30 2.03 -29.74 -31.62
N PHE A 31 2.13 -28.72 -32.47
CA PHE A 31 1.93 -27.33 -32.10
C PHE A 31 0.57 -27.11 -31.41
N VAL A 32 -0.49 -27.74 -31.93
CA VAL A 32 -1.85 -27.61 -31.39
C VAL A 32 -1.93 -28.17 -29.97
N TYR A 33 -1.35 -29.35 -29.72
CA TYR A 33 -1.33 -29.93 -28.38
C TYR A 33 -0.53 -29.07 -27.40
N LYS A 34 0.62 -28.53 -27.81
CA LYS A 34 1.43 -27.62 -26.98
C LYS A 34 0.67 -26.32 -26.67
N LEU A 35 -0.07 -25.76 -27.63
CA LEU A 35 -0.89 -24.56 -27.45
C LEU A 35 -2.01 -24.79 -26.43
N LEU A 36 -2.78 -25.87 -26.60
CA LEU A 36 -3.86 -26.24 -25.67
C LEU A 36 -3.31 -26.60 -24.29
N LYS A 37 -2.21 -27.36 -24.21
CA LYS A 37 -1.55 -27.74 -22.96
C LYS A 37 -1.06 -26.51 -22.18
N ASN A 38 -0.54 -25.50 -22.87
CA ASN A 38 -0.07 -24.26 -22.26
C ASN A 38 -1.18 -23.21 -22.08
N GLN A 39 -2.46 -23.61 -22.13
CA GLN A 39 -3.61 -22.73 -21.92
C GLN A 39 -3.56 -21.48 -22.82
N TYR A 40 -3.17 -21.66 -24.09
CA TYR A 40 -2.99 -20.58 -25.06
C TYR A 40 -1.96 -19.51 -24.65
N TYR A 41 -1.10 -19.80 -23.67
CA TYR A 41 -0.13 -18.84 -23.10
C TYR A 41 -0.75 -17.57 -22.49
N ILE A 42 -2.07 -17.52 -22.35
CA ILE A 42 -2.80 -16.37 -21.79
C ILE A 42 -2.33 -16.05 -20.36
N PRO A 43 -2.17 -17.03 -19.45
CA PRO A 43 -1.70 -16.74 -18.09
C PRO A 43 -0.28 -16.17 -18.08
N HIS A 44 0.59 -16.62 -18.98
CA HIS A 44 1.97 -16.11 -19.06
C HIS A 44 2.01 -14.67 -19.55
N PHE A 45 1.20 -14.35 -20.58
CA PHE A 45 1.04 -12.97 -21.05
C PHE A 45 0.51 -12.06 -19.92
N TYR A 46 -0.54 -12.50 -19.21
CA TYR A 46 -1.13 -11.72 -18.13
C TYR A 46 -0.14 -11.49 -16.98
N ALA A 47 0.63 -12.52 -16.63
CA ALA A 47 1.64 -12.43 -15.59
C ALA A 47 2.74 -11.42 -15.97
N GLU A 48 3.26 -11.51 -17.19
CA GLU A 48 4.41 -10.71 -17.63
C GLU A 48 4.05 -9.26 -17.93
N PHE A 49 2.93 -9.04 -18.63
CA PHE A 49 2.56 -7.72 -19.14
C PHE A 49 1.64 -6.92 -18.24
N ILE A 50 0.90 -7.58 -17.33
CA ILE A 50 -0.07 -6.91 -16.47
C ILE A 50 0.34 -7.05 -15.01
N SER A 51 0.43 -8.28 -14.51
CA SER A 51 0.62 -8.53 -13.08
C SER A 51 1.97 -8.02 -12.55
N LYS A 52 3.08 -8.31 -13.23
CA LYS A 52 4.42 -7.87 -12.83
C LYS A 52 4.59 -6.35 -12.83
N PRO A 53 4.30 -5.62 -13.93
CA PRO A 53 4.47 -4.17 -13.93
C PRO A 53 3.54 -3.49 -12.93
N TYR A 54 2.31 -3.98 -12.76
CA TYR A 54 1.40 -3.48 -11.73
C TYR A 54 1.98 -3.68 -10.32
N ALA A 55 2.52 -4.86 -10.03
CA ALA A 55 3.17 -5.14 -8.76
C ALA A 55 4.37 -4.20 -8.52
N MET A 56 5.21 -3.97 -9.53
CA MET A 56 6.35 -3.03 -9.42
C MET A 56 5.91 -1.60 -9.12
N ILE A 57 4.85 -1.12 -9.78
CA ILE A 57 4.30 0.23 -9.53
C ILE A 57 3.73 0.30 -8.11
N SER A 58 2.99 -0.72 -7.68
CA SER A 58 2.44 -0.80 -6.31
C SER A 58 3.56 -0.75 -5.27
N ASP A 59 4.63 -1.51 -5.49
CA ASP A 59 5.76 -1.59 -4.57
C ASP A 59 6.54 -0.25 -4.50
N MET A 60 6.66 0.44 -5.64
CA MET A 60 7.25 1.77 -5.71
C MET A 60 6.42 2.81 -4.96
N MET A 61 5.10 2.79 -5.13
CA MET A 61 4.18 3.69 -4.44
C MET A 61 4.21 3.46 -2.93
N TRP A 62 4.19 2.21 -2.48
CA TRP A 62 4.28 1.88 -1.07
C TRP A 62 5.59 2.37 -0.43
N LYS A 63 6.74 2.07 -1.04
CA LYS A 63 8.06 2.47 -0.50
C LYS A 63 8.32 3.97 -0.59
N SER A 64 7.86 4.63 -1.64
CA SER A 64 8.22 6.03 -1.91
C SER A 64 7.22 7.02 -1.35
N VAL A 65 5.93 6.66 -1.32
CA VAL A 65 4.86 7.55 -0.86
C VAL A 65 4.51 7.22 0.58
N ASP A 66 4.09 5.98 0.85
CA ASP A 66 3.55 5.62 2.16
C ASP A 66 4.65 5.65 3.24
N MET A 67 5.66 4.78 3.09
CA MET A 67 6.77 4.65 4.04
C MET A 67 7.62 5.91 4.22
N LYS A 68 7.61 6.84 3.27
CA LYS A 68 8.48 8.01 3.32
C LYS A 68 7.72 9.28 3.63
N ILE A 69 6.55 9.50 3.05
CA ILE A 69 5.80 10.74 3.27
C ILE A 69 4.96 10.61 4.53
N ILE A 70 4.25 9.49 4.71
CA ILE A 70 3.35 9.34 5.85
C ILE A 70 4.14 9.18 7.15
N ASP A 71 5.09 8.23 7.20
CA ASP A 71 5.93 8.04 8.39
C ASP A 71 6.71 9.30 8.76
N THR A 72 7.38 9.95 7.79
CA THR A 72 8.13 11.19 8.10
C THR A 72 7.21 12.32 8.59
N THR A 73 5.97 12.39 8.10
CA THR A 73 5.01 13.39 8.57
C THR A 73 4.60 13.11 10.01
N VAL A 74 4.28 11.85 10.32
CA VAL A 74 3.88 11.43 11.67
C VAL A 74 5.04 11.60 12.66
N ASP A 75 6.24 11.16 12.30
CA ASP A 75 7.45 11.34 13.09
C ASP A 75 7.81 12.82 13.27
N GLY A 76 7.61 13.63 12.23
CA GLY A 76 7.81 15.08 12.29
C GLY A 76 6.87 15.74 13.30
N ILE A 77 5.58 15.37 13.28
CA ILE A 77 4.59 15.85 14.24
C ILE A 77 4.99 15.40 15.67
N ALA A 78 5.33 14.13 15.84
CA ALA A 78 5.78 13.60 17.14
C ALA A 78 7.00 14.38 17.65
N TYR A 79 8.01 14.59 16.81
CA TYR A 79 9.22 15.35 17.16
C TYR A 79 8.91 16.79 17.57
N LEU A 80 7.98 17.46 16.88
CA LEU A 80 7.53 18.81 17.27
C LEU A 80 6.90 18.82 18.66
N PHE A 81 6.03 17.87 18.97
CA PHE A 81 5.39 17.78 20.28
C PHE A 81 6.39 17.41 21.39
N TYR A 82 7.25 16.41 21.17
CA TYR A 82 8.27 16.04 22.14
C TYR A 82 9.30 17.15 22.36
N GLY A 83 9.77 17.79 21.29
CA GLY A 83 10.70 18.91 21.36
C GLY A 83 10.09 20.14 22.05
N GLY A 84 8.83 20.46 21.74
CA GLY A 84 8.07 21.51 22.42
C GLY A 84 7.86 21.20 23.91
N GLY A 85 7.49 19.96 24.21
CA GLY A 85 7.32 19.47 25.58
C GLY A 85 8.62 19.53 26.39
N ASP A 86 9.75 19.09 25.83
CA ASP A 86 11.04 19.12 26.53
C ASP A 86 11.52 20.56 26.80
N LYS A 87 11.33 21.48 25.83
CA LYS A 87 11.61 22.90 26.03
C LYS A 87 10.73 23.52 27.11
N THR A 88 9.42 23.23 27.07
CA THR A 88 8.46 23.73 28.07
C THR A 88 8.76 23.19 29.46
N ARG A 89 9.18 21.92 29.55
CA ARG A 89 9.60 21.28 30.80
C ARG A 89 10.78 22.01 31.45
N LYS A 90 11.73 22.53 30.67
CA LYS A 90 12.87 23.32 31.19
C LYS A 90 12.45 24.66 31.81
N MET A 91 11.25 25.17 31.51
CA MET A 91 10.70 26.36 32.17
C MET A 91 10.27 26.06 33.62
N GLN A 92 10.03 24.78 33.96
CA GLN A 92 9.72 24.35 35.33
C GLN A 92 11.00 24.01 36.10
N THR A 93 11.68 25.05 36.58
CA THR A 93 12.97 24.93 37.28
C THR A 93 12.84 24.63 38.78
N GLY A 94 11.63 24.66 39.34
CA GLY A 94 11.39 24.51 40.78
C GLY A 94 11.79 25.73 41.62
N ASN A 95 12.29 26.80 40.99
CA ASN A 95 12.76 28.01 41.66
C ASN A 95 11.67 29.10 41.64
N LEU A 96 11.26 29.55 42.83
CA LEU A 96 10.19 30.54 42.99
C LEU A 96 10.53 31.90 42.35
N SER A 97 11.79 32.33 42.44
CA SER A 97 12.24 33.59 41.83
C SER A 97 12.19 33.54 40.30
N THR A 98 12.50 32.39 39.70
CA THR A 98 12.34 32.18 38.25
C THR A 98 10.88 32.25 37.84
N TYR A 99 9.95 31.72 38.64
CA TYR A 99 8.52 31.81 38.37
C TYR A 99 7.98 33.23 38.48
N LEU A 100 8.44 34.01 39.47
CA LEU A 100 8.13 35.44 39.58
C LEU A 100 8.55 36.23 38.34
N ASN A 101 9.74 35.96 37.81
CA ASN A 101 10.19 36.58 36.55
C ASN A 101 9.29 36.20 35.37
N TRP A 102 8.90 34.92 35.22
CA TRP A 102 7.98 34.48 34.18
C TRP A 102 6.60 35.14 34.28
N MET A 103 6.06 35.31 35.49
CA MET A 103 4.80 36.03 35.72
C MET A 103 4.90 37.50 35.31
N GLY A 104 6.00 38.19 35.66
CA GLY A 104 6.23 39.58 35.28
C GLY A 104 6.32 39.76 33.75
N VAL A 105 7.03 38.86 33.07
CA VAL A 105 7.08 38.84 31.59
C VAL A 105 5.69 38.62 31.00
N GLY A 106 4.91 37.67 31.53
CA GLY A 106 3.54 37.41 31.09
C GLY A 106 2.62 38.62 31.23
N LEU A 107 2.70 39.34 32.37
CA LEU A 107 1.92 40.56 32.60
C LEU A 107 2.27 41.66 31.60
N ALA A 108 3.55 41.92 31.37
CA ALA A 108 4.00 42.92 30.40
C ALA A 108 3.51 42.59 28.98
N LEU A 109 3.59 41.31 28.59
CA LEU A 109 3.13 40.83 27.29
C LEU A 109 1.62 41.02 27.11
N LEU A 110 0.81 40.68 28.12
CA LEU A 110 -0.65 40.90 28.09
C LEU A 110 -1.01 42.37 27.95
N LEU A 111 -0.32 43.27 28.67
CA LEU A 111 -0.55 44.71 28.58
C LEU A 111 -0.21 45.26 27.19
N ILE A 112 0.89 44.79 26.58
CA ILE A 112 1.26 45.18 25.21
C ILE A 112 0.20 44.70 24.21
N VAL A 113 -0.22 43.44 24.30
CA VAL A 113 -1.27 42.89 23.42
C VAL A 113 -2.59 43.64 23.58
N ALA A 114 -2.98 43.96 24.81
CA ALA A 114 -4.18 44.74 25.09
C ALA A 114 -4.10 46.16 24.52
N ALA A 115 -2.96 46.83 24.67
CA ALA A 115 -2.74 48.17 24.11
C ALA A 115 -2.79 48.15 22.58
N ILE A 116 -2.16 47.17 21.93
CA ILE A 116 -2.22 47.00 20.47
C ILE A 116 -3.67 46.75 20.03
N SER A 117 -4.38 45.84 20.71
CA SER A 117 -5.79 45.55 20.39
C SER A 117 -6.69 46.76 20.57
N ALA A 118 -6.42 47.63 21.53
CA ALA A 118 -7.18 48.86 21.77
C ALA A 118 -6.88 49.99 20.77
N VAL A 119 -5.76 49.91 20.05
CA VAL A 119 -5.37 50.87 19.00
C VAL A 119 -5.81 50.41 17.62
N ILE A 120 -5.89 49.09 17.40
CA ILE A 120 -6.30 48.49 16.11
C ILE A 120 -7.82 48.28 16.03
N GLY A 121 -8.49 48.03 17.16
CA GLY A 121 -9.96 47.95 17.27
C GLY A 121 -10.59 49.32 17.46
#